data_AF-A0A7C3Y069-F1
#
_entry.id   AF-A0A7C3Y069-F1
#
_cell.length_a   1.000
_cell.length_b   1.000
_cell.length_c   1.000
_cell.angle_alpha   90.00
_cell.angle_beta   90.00
_cell.angle_gamma   90.00
#
_symmetry.space_group_name_H-M   'P 1'
#
loop_
_entity.id
_entity.type
_entity.pdbx_description
1 polymer ?
#
loop_
_entity_poly.entity_id
_entity_poly.type
_entity_poly.pdbx_seq_one_letter_code
_entity_poly.pdbx_strand_id
1 'polypeptide(L)'
;MFDVDPENIDCPNCGSLEERIKSASMFKFCYICFNKGVEQALRLGDLLSEKGYQRLSAVYSGRGFHIYVEDHHAYEMTREERRSLALEVKNQGIGIDLWVTEGGSRLARVPYSLNGLVSRVCYPIKLSEIKKLDFWHSRPFVPVFL
;
A
#
# COMPACT_ATOMS: atom_id res chain seq x y z
N MET A 1 7.43 -6.44 -4.11
CA MET A 1 6.55 -5.27 -3.93
C MET A 1 5.50 -5.66 -2.92
N PHE A 2 5.17 -4.75 -2.03
CA PHE A 2 4.08 -4.87 -1.07
C PHE A 2 2.98 -3.91 -1.47
N ASP A 3 1.73 -4.33 -1.29
CA ASP A 3 0.57 -3.47 -1.52
C ASP A 3 -0.16 -3.23 -0.19
N VAL A 4 -0.05 -2.01 0.32
CA VAL A 4 -0.70 -1.55 1.56
C VAL A 4 -2.01 -0.90 1.18
N ASP A 5 -3.08 -1.69 1.24
CA ASP A 5 -4.39 -1.29 0.79
C ASP A 5 -5.39 -1.12 1.95
N PRO A 6 -6.27 -0.10 1.92
CA PRO A 6 -7.22 0.16 3.01
C PRO A 6 -8.24 -0.95 3.27
N GLU A 7 -8.40 -1.88 2.32
CA GLU A 7 -9.29 -3.03 2.40
C GLU A 7 -8.73 -4.09 3.37
N ASN A 8 -7.40 -4.15 3.51
CA ASN A 8 -6.70 -5.07 4.40
C ASN A 8 -6.49 -4.48 5.81
N ILE A 9 -7.15 -3.36 6.13
CA ILE A 9 -6.97 -2.61 7.37
C ILE A 9 -8.32 -2.37 8.04
N ASP A 10 -8.46 -2.87 9.27
CA ASP A 10 -9.65 -2.67 10.08
C ASP A 10 -9.84 -1.19 10.43
N CYS A 11 -11.05 -0.70 10.19
CA CYS A 11 -11.41 0.69 10.41
C CYS A 11 -12.63 0.79 11.32
N PRO A 12 -12.63 1.65 12.36
CA PRO A 12 -13.80 1.84 13.20
C PRO A 12 -15.02 2.41 12.45
N ASN A 13 -14.82 3.07 11.30
CA ASN A 13 -15.89 3.65 10.50
C ASN A 13 -16.35 2.76 9.34
N CYS A 14 -15.46 1.93 8.77
CA CYS A 14 -15.78 1.10 7.61
C CYS A 14 -15.85 -0.39 7.95
N GLY A 15 -15.50 -0.79 9.16
CA GLY A 15 -15.45 -2.19 9.58
C GLY A 15 -14.23 -2.94 9.06
N SER A 16 -14.22 -4.23 9.37
CA SER A 16 -13.27 -5.22 8.84
C SER A 16 -13.59 -5.57 7.38
N LEU A 17 -12.66 -6.28 6.71
CA LEU A 17 -12.88 -6.76 5.35
C LEU A 17 -14.15 -7.63 5.26
N GLU A 18 -14.38 -8.51 6.24
CA GLU A 18 -15.54 -9.39 6.27
C GLU A 18 -16.86 -8.60 6.35
N GLU A 19 -16.91 -7.56 7.18
CA GLU A 19 -18.08 -6.68 7.32
C GLU A 19 -18.36 -5.90 6.04
N ARG A 20 -17.30 -5.46 5.34
CA ARG A 20 -17.43 -4.74 4.06
C ARG A 20 -17.92 -5.64 2.94
N ILE A 21 -17.48 -6.89 2.90
CA ILE A 21 -17.99 -7.88 1.95
C ILE A 21 -19.48 -8.14 2.20
N LYS A 22 -19.87 -8.38 3.47
CA LYS A 22 -21.28 -8.61 3.85
C LYS A 22 -22.21 -7.45 3.49
N SER A 23 -21.70 -6.22 3.54
CA SER A 23 -22.46 -5.01 3.24
C SER A 23 -22.32 -4.53 1.79
N ALA A 24 -21.70 -5.32 0.89
CA ALA A 24 -21.40 -4.94 -0.49
C ALA A 24 -20.66 -3.59 -0.62
N SER A 25 -19.84 -3.24 0.38
CA SER A 25 -19.13 -1.97 0.48
C SER A 25 -17.61 -2.13 0.49
N MET A 26 -17.11 -3.22 -0.12
CA MET A 26 -15.68 -3.59 -0.16
C MET A 26 -14.75 -2.44 -0.52
N PHE A 27 -15.10 -1.65 -1.53
CA PHE A 27 -14.28 -0.54 -2.02
C PHE A 27 -14.45 0.77 -1.23
N LYS A 28 -15.35 0.79 -0.23
CA LYS A 28 -15.54 1.96 0.64
C LYS A 28 -14.26 2.17 1.45
N PHE A 29 -13.66 3.33 1.30
CA PHE A 29 -12.56 3.78 2.13
C PHE A 29 -12.85 5.20 2.61
N CYS A 30 -12.51 5.47 3.87
CA CYS A 30 -12.63 6.81 4.45
C CYS A 30 -11.26 7.35 4.82
N TYR A 31 -11.24 8.62 5.26
CA TYR A 31 -10.04 9.28 5.74
C TYR A 31 -9.31 8.48 6.84
N ILE A 32 -10.05 7.83 7.74
CA ILE A 32 -9.47 6.98 8.81
C ILE A 32 -8.77 5.76 8.21
N CYS A 33 -9.38 5.07 7.23
CA CYS A 33 -8.73 3.93 6.57
C CYS A 33 -7.43 4.36 5.90
N PHE A 34 -7.45 5.51 5.24
CA PHE A 34 -6.29 6.05 4.55
C PHE A 34 -5.13 6.39 5.51
N ASN A 35 -5.42 7.08 6.62
CA ASN A 35 -4.39 7.41 7.60
C ASN A 35 -3.79 6.18 8.27
N LYS A 36 -4.61 5.16 8.55
CA LYS A 36 -4.06 3.87 8.98
C LYS A 36 -3.18 3.24 7.89
N GLY A 37 -3.56 3.35 6.63
CA GLY A 37 -2.71 2.95 5.49
C GLY A 37 -1.37 3.68 5.46
N VAL A 38 -1.35 4.99 5.73
CA VAL A 38 -0.11 5.79 5.89
C VAL A 38 0.76 5.24 7.02
N GLU A 39 0.17 4.99 8.19
CA GLU A 39 0.89 4.43 9.34
C GLU A 39 1.48 3.05 9.03
N GLN A 40 0.69 2.17 8.40
CA GLN A 40 1.12 0.83 8.03
C GLN A 40 2.21 0.83 6.96
N ALA A 41 2.14 1.73 5.98
CA ALA A 41 3.18 1.90 4.97
C ALA A 41 4.53 2.31 5.59
N LEU A 42 4.51 3.18 6.60
CA LEU A 42 5.72 3.60 7.30
C LEU A 42 6.27 2.48 8.18
N ARG A 43 5.41 1.81 8.95
CA ARG A 43 5.79 0.63 9.73
C ARG A 43 6.40 -0.46 8.85
N LEU A 44 5.88 -0.64 7.64
CA LEU A 44 6.46 -1.58 6.68
C LEU A 44 7.85 -1.12 6.21
N GLY A 45 8.03 0.17 5.93
CA GLY A 45 9.34 0.73 5.60
C GLY A 45 10.37 0.52 6.71
N ASP A 46 9.98 0.78 7.96
CA ASP A 46 10.83 0.59 9.14
C ASP A 46 11.20 -0.89 9.29
N LEU A 47 10.21 -1.80 9.25
CA LEU A 47 10.43 -3.24 9.33
C LEU A 47 11.36 -3.77 8.23
N LEU A 48 11.18 -3.32 6.98
CA LEU A 48 12.06 -3.73 5.88
C LEU A 48 13.48 -3.20 6.07
N SER A 49 13.62 -1.97 6.58
CA SER A 49 14.92 -1.39 6.90
C SER A 49 15.63 -2.15 8.01
N GLU A 50 14.92 -2.54 9.08
CA GLU A 50 15.44 -3.38 10.17
C GLU A 50 15.91 -4.76 9.67
N LYS A 51 15.26 -5.30 8.63
CA LYS A 51 15.67 -6.54 7.96
C LYS A 51 16.83 -6.36 6.98
N GLY A 52 17.35 -5.15 6.82
CA GLY A 52 18.54 -4.85 6.01
C GLY A 52 18.25 -4.48 4.55
N TYR A 53 16.98 -4.27 4.17
CA TYR A 53 16.65 -3.70 2.86
C TYR A 53 16.96 -2.21 2.83
N GLN A 54 17.74 -1.75 1.85
CA GLN A 54 18.25 -0.38 1.81
C GLN A 54 17.61 0.45 0.70
N ARG A 55 17.12 -0.20 -0.36
CA ARG A 55 16.55 0.49 -1.52
C ARG A 55 15.05 0.32 -1.54
N LEU A 56 14.38 1.19 -0.80
CA LEU A 56 12.92 1.23 -0.71
C LEU A 56 12.38 2.43 -1.49
N SER A 57 11.39 2.18 -2.35
CA SER A 57 10.62 3.23 -3.02
C SER A 57 9.13 3.01 -2.80
N ALA A 58 8.34 4.09 -2.88
CA ALA A 58 6.90 4.02 -2.68
C ALA A 58 6.14 4.73 -3.82
N VAL A 59 4.96 4.21 -4.11
CA VAL A 59 4.01 4.84 -5.03
C VAL A 59 2.67 4.94 -4.31
N TYR A 60 2.13 6.15 -4.22
CA TYR A 60 0.74 6.33 -3.84
C TYR A 60 -0.17 5.78 -4.94
N SER A 61 -1.02 4.80 -4.60
CA SER A 61 -1.87 4.08 -5.55
C SER A 61 -3.22 4.77 -5.78
N GLY A 62 -3.49 5.89 -5.11
CA GLY A 62 -4.79 6.57 -5.06
C GLY A 62 -5.59 6.23 -3.80
N ARG A 63 -5.43 5.03 -3.24
CA ARG A 63 -6.12 4.58 -2.01
C ARG A 63 -5.15 4.11 -0.93
N GLY A 64 -3.99 3.61 -1.33
CA GLY A 64 -2.97 3.06 -0.47
C GLY A 64 -1.59 3.30 -1.05
N PHE A 65 -0.68 2.38 -0.78
CA PHE A 65 0.72 2.52 -1.15
C PHE A 65 1.28 1.21 -1.68
N HIS A 66 1.94 1.27 -2.83
CA HIS A 66 2.82 0.20 -3.27
C HIS A 66 4.23 0.51 -2.75
N ILE A 67 4.83 -0.43 -2.02
CA ILE A 67 6.22 -0.32 -1.57
C ILE A 67 7.07 -1.31 -2.36
N TYR A 68 8.09 -0.80 -3.02
CA TYR A 68 9.03 -1.58 -3.81
C TYR A 68 10.33 -1.74 -3.04
N VAL A 69 10.84 -2.97 -3.04
CA VAL A 69 12.18 -3.30 -2.58
C VAL A 69 13.01 -3.50 -3.82
N GLU A 70 14.03 -2.65 -3.98
CA GLU A 70 14.87 -2.58 -5.17
C GLU A 70 16.27 -3.14 -4.92
N ASP A 71 16.51 -3.69 -3.73
CA ASP A 71 17.71 -4.45 -3.40
C ASP A 71 17.87 -5.65 -4.34
N HIS A 72 19.10 -5.91 -4.82
CA HIS A 72 19.34 -6.91 -5.86
C HIS A 72 18.86 -8.31 -5.44
N HIS A 73 19.21 -8.70 -4.21
CA HIS A 73 18.81 -9.98 -3.64
C HIS A 73 17.28 -10.14 -3.53
N ALA A 74 16.53 -9.03 -3.43
CA ALA A 74 15.07 -9.08 -3.39
C ALA A 74 14.46 -9.48 -4.74
N TYR A 75 15.16 -9.29 -5.86
CA TYR A 75 14.73 -9.78 -7.18
C TYR A 75 14.97 -11.28 -7.34
N GLU A 76 15.97 -11.83 -6.66
CA GLU A 76 16.36 -13.25 -6.72
C GLU A 76 15.50 -14.15 -5.83
N MET A 77 14.75 -13.55 -4.88
CA MET A 77 13.88 -14.29 -3.97
C MET A 77 12.86 -15.18 -4.71
N THR A 78 12.82 -16.45 -4.31
CA THR A 78 11.82 -17.44 -4.68
C THR A 78 10.43 -17.04 -4.17
N ARG A 79 9.41 -17.71 -4.69
CA ARG A 79 8.02 -17.50 -4.26
C ARG A 79 7.84 -17.86 -2.78
N GLU A 80 8.51 -18.91 -2.33
CA GLU A 80 8.46 -19.42 -0.97
C GLU A 80 9.10 -18.43 0.01
N GLU A 81 10.25 -17.85 -0.34
CA GLU A 81 10.89 -16.78 0.45
C GLU A 81 10.02 -15.52 0.51
N ARG A 82 9.43 -15.11 -0.62
CA ARG A 82 8.50 -13.97 -0.67
C ARG A 82 7.27 -14.22 0.21
N ARG A 83 6.72 -15.44 0.18
CA ARG A 83 5.60 -15.85 1.02
C ARG A 83 5.97 -15.83 2.49
N SER A 84 7.13 -16.34 2.86
CA SER A 84 7.62 -16.31 4.24
C SER A 84 7.71 -14.87 4.75
N LEU A 85 8.32 -13.98 3.98
CA LEU A 85 8.40 -12.55 4.30
C LEU A 85 7.01 -11.89 4.39
N ALA A 86 6.11 -12.19 3.46
CA ALA A 86 4.75 -11.64 3.45
C ALA A 86 3.96 -12.07 4.70
N LEU A 87 4.07 -13.33 5.11
CA LEU A 87 3.43 -13.84 6.33
C LEU A 87 4.04 -13.19 7.58
N GLU A 88 5.36 -13.01 7.64
CA GLU A 88 6.02 -12.30 8.74
C GLU A 88 5.49 -10.86 8.87
N VAL A 89 5.45 -10.11 7.77
CA VAL A 89 4.90 -8.75 7.71
C VAL A 89 3.44 -8.72 8.17
N LYS A 90 2.62 -9.66 7.70
CA LYS A 90 1.21 -9.75 8.10
C LYS A 90 1.05 -10.08 9.59
N ASN A 91 1.89 -10.96 10.13
CA ASN A 91 1.89 -11.32 11.55
C ASN A 91 2.31 -10.14 12.46
N GLN A 92 3.04 -9.16 11.94
CA GLN A 92 3.31 -7.88 12.61
C GLN A 92 2.10 -6.92 12.59
N GLY A 93 0.95 -7.36 12.07
CA GLY A 93 -0.29 -6.58 11.99
C GLY A 93 -0.24 -5.51 10.92
N ILE A 94 0.57 -5.70 9.86
CA ILE A 94 0.63 -4.81 8.71
C ILE A 94 -0.33 -5.33 7.64
N GLY A 95 -1.30 -4.50 7.24
CA GLY A 95 -2.34 -4.82 6.27
C GLY A 95 -1.83 -4.81 4.84
N ILE A 96 -1.09 -5.86 4.44
CA ILE A 96 -0.64 -6.06 3.06
C ILE A 96 -1.50 -7.07 2.30
N ASP A 97 -1.53 -6.95 0.97
CA ASP A 97 -2.00 -8.02 0.09
C ASP A 97 -0.91 -9.11 -0.07
N LEU A 98 -1.22 -10.32 0.42
CA LEU A 98 -0.33 -11.48 0.31
C LEU A 98 -0.14 -11.95 -1.14
N TRP A 99 -1.22 -11.96 -1.93
CA TRP A 99 -1.18 -12.44 -3.31
C TRP A 99 -0.30 -11.54 -4.19
N VAL A 100 -0.30 -10.23 -3.94
CA VAL A 100 0.62 -9.29 -4.59
C VAL A 100 2.06 -9.56 -4.15
N THR A 101 2.29 -9.68 -2.83
CA THR A 101 3.64 -9.80 -2.27
C THR A 101 4.35 -11.09 -2.66
N GLU A 102 3.61 -12.20 -2.74
CA GLU A 102 4.08 -13.50 -3.21
C GLU A 102 4.41 -13.54 -4.71
N GLY A 103 4.09 -12.50 -5.47
CA GLY A 103 4.28 -12.44 -6.92
C GLY A 103 3.14 -13.10 -7.71
N GLY A 104 1.97 -13.28 -7.11
CA GLY A 104 0.75 -13.73 -7.79
C GLY A 104 0.22 -12.68 -8.78
N SER A 105 0.32 -11.40 -8.42
CA SER A 105 0.12 -10.29 -9.36
C SER A 105 1.43 -9.85 -10.01
N ARG A 106 1.39 -9.61 -11.33
CA ARG A 106 2.52 -9.07 -12.10
C ARG A 106 2.28 -7.65 -12.61
N LEU A 107 1.10 -7.09 -12.35
CA LEU A 107 0.72 -5.76 -12.83
C LEU A 107 0.60 -4.82 -11.63
N ALA A 108 1.35 -3.73 -11.71
CA ALA A 108 1.19 -2.59 -10.81
C ALA A 108 0.60 -1.42 -11.59
N ARG A 109 -0.10 -0.55 -10.86
CA ARG A 109 -0.60 0.70 -11.43
C ARG A 109 0.58 1.58 -11.85
N VAL A 110 0.55 2.06 -13.09
CA VAL A 110 1.64 2.87 -13.66
C VAL A 110 1.72 4.21 -12.91
N PRO A 111 2.92 4.64 -12.46
CA PRO A 111 3.10 5.98 -11.91
C PRO A 111 2.57 7.07 -12.84
N TYR A 112 2.00 8.12 -12.25
CA TYR A 112 1.34 9.25 -12.93
C TYR A 112 0.03 8.91 -13.66
N SER A 113 -0.42 7.66 -13.66
CA SER A 113 -1.74 7.28 -14.17
C SER A 113 -2.87 7.68 -13.21
N LEU A 114 -4.09 7.79 -13.75
CA LEU A 114 -5.29 8.03 -12.95
C LEU A 114 -5.83 6.70 -12.40
N ASN A 115 -6.07 6.63 -11.10
CA ASN A 115 -6.87 5.57 -10.50
C ASN A 115 -8.36 5.87 -10.69
N GLY A 116 -8.97 5.20 -11.67
CA GLY A 116 -10.38 5.39 -12.05
C GLY A 116 -11.41 5.05 -10.97
N LEU A 117 -11.05 4.33 -9.91
CA LEU A 117 -11.98 4.04 -8.80
C LEU A 117 -12.20 5.24 -7.88
N VAL A 118 -11.22 6.15 -7.80
CA VAL A 118 -11.20 7.24 -6.81
C VAL A 118 -10.79 8.59 -7.40
N SER A 119 -10.55 8.64 -8.71
CA SER A 119 -10.11 9.84 -9.43
C SER A 119 -8.89 10.50 -8.77
N ARG A 120 -7.90 9.68 -8.39
CA ARG A 120 -6.62 10.12 -7.81
C ARG A 120 -5.47 9.78 -8.73
N VAL A 121 -4.49 10.66 -8.80
CA VAL A 121 -3.27 10.44 -9.60
C VAL A 121 -2.29 9.61 -8.79
N CYS A 122 -1.81 8.53 -9.38
CA CYS A 122 -0.78 7.71 -8.78
C CYS A 122 0.54 8.42 -8.86
N TYR A 123 1.29 8.44 -7.76
CA TYR A 123 2.45 9.33 -7.70
C TYR A 123 3.60 8.67 -6.94
N PRO A 124 4.82 8.63 -7.52
CA PRO A 124 6.02 8.22 -6.80
C PRO A 124 6.29 9.15 -5.62
N ILE A 125 6.58 8.58 -4.47
CA ILE A 125 6.86 9.33 -3.24
C ILE A 125 7.99 8.66 -2.48
N LYS A 126 8.74 9.44 -1.71
CA LYS A 126 9.67 8.87 -0.73
C LYS A 126 8.90 8.46 0.52
N LEU A 127 9.25 7.32 1.13
CA LEU A 127 8.62 6.89 2.38
C LEU A 127 8.72 7.97 3.47
N SER A 128 9.86 8.66 3.56
CA SER A 128 10.10 9.74 4.52
C SER A 128 9.25 11.00 4.32
N GLU A 129 8.62 11.14 3.14
CA GLU A 129 7.78 12.28 2.80
C GLU A 129 6.28 12.00 3.03
N ILE A 130 5.87 10.72 3.17
CA ILE A 130 4.46 10.31 3.25
C ILE A 130 3.68 11.14 4.28
N LYS A 131 4.19 11.29 5.52
CA LYS A 131 3.48 12.04 6.59
C LYS A 131 3.34 13.54 6.32
N LYS A 132 4.12 14.10 5.39
CA LYS A 132 4.16 15.55 5.10
C LYS A 132 3.21 15.94 3.96
N LEU A 133 2.65 14.96 3.26
CA LEU A 133 1.87 15.16 2.04
C LEU A 133 0.38 15.09 2.34
N ASP A 134 -0.39 16.00 1.72
CA ASP A 134 -1.85 15.95 1.75
C ASP A 134 -2.39 15.30 0.48
N PHE A 135 -2.62 13.99 0.56
CA PHE A 135 -3.14 13.18 -0.54
C PHE A 135 -4.61 13.48 -0.91
N TRP A 136 -5.34 14.19 -0.05
CA TRP A 136 -6.77 14.42 -0.22
C TRP A 136 -7.09 15.70 -0.96
N HIS A 137 -6.25 16.72 -0.80
CA HIS A 137 -6.53 18.06 -1.34
C HIS A 137 -5.38 18.61 -2.19
N SER A 138 -4.14 18.17 -1.98
CA SER A 138 -3.02 18.75 -2.70
C SER A 138 -2.80 18.12 -4.07
N ARG A 139 -2.32 18.97 -4.98
CA ARG A 139 -1.66 18.48 -6.19
C ARG A 139 -0.33 17.82 -5.80
N PRO A 140 0.10 16.77 -6.51
CA PRO A 140 -0.48 16.25 -7.76
C PRO A 140 -1.56 15.17 -7.57
N PHE A 141 -1.88 14.77 -6.33
CA PHE A 141 -2.75 13.63 -6.04
C PHE A 141 -4.21 13.84 -6.47
N VAL A 142 -4.69 15.08 -6.38
CA VAL A 142 -6.00 15.51 -6.85
C VAL A 142 -5.90 16.12 -8.25
N PRO A 143 -6.56 15.54 -9.27
CA PRO A 143 -6.56 16.10 -10.61
C PRO A 143 -7.43 17.37 -10.70
N VAL A 144 -7.20 18.17 -11.75
CA VAL A 144 -7.80 19.51 -11.95
C VAL A 144 -9.23 19.47 -12.47
N PHE A 145 -9.64 18.35 -13.04
CA PHE A 145 -10.93 18.20 -13.72
C PHE A 145 -12.05 17.69 -12.78
N LEU A 146 -11.80 17.70 -11.47
CA LEU A 146 -12.77 17.36 -10.42
C LEU A 146 -13.24 18.62 -9.68
#